data_AF-A0AAW9KL72-F1
#
_entry.id   AF-A0AAW9KL72-F1
#
_cell.length_a   1.000
_cell.length_b   1.000
_cell.length_c   1.000
_cell.angle_alpha   90.00
_cell.angle_beta   90.00
_cell.angle_gamma   90.00
#
_symmetry.space_group_name_H-M   'P 1'
#
loop_
_entity.id
_entity.type
_entity.pdbx_description
1 polymer ?
#
loop_
_entity_poly.entity_id
_entity_poly.type
_entity_poly.pdbx_seq_one_letter_code
_entity_poly.pdbx_strand_id
1 'polypeptide(L)'
;MSETPPPADSKDGKSNDGKVDNKKYIAINNILSTARTSQTNLRGWSPTSGGSVETLKSGLDGIWDSPVAETLSAKMTTAVDSVDSDSGVMATIISDLSSAASQQELHPGKKVDPNEHSTEANWKIF
;
A
#
# COMPACT_ATOMS: atom_id res chain seq x y z
N MET A 1 14.02 -51.47 31.82
CA MET A 1 14.89 -50.34 32.23
C MET A 1 14.38 -49.12 31.48
N SER A 2 13.79 -48.17 32.21
CA SER A 2 13.22 -46.95 31.65
C SER A 2 14.33 -45.89 31.61
N GLU A 3 14.72 -45.44 30.43
CA GLU A 3 15.59 -44.28 30.29
C GLU A 3 14.73 -43.09 29.83
N THR A 4 14.56 -42.15 30.74
CA THR A 4 13.96 -40.83 30.45
C THR A 4 14.95 -40.03 29.61
N PRO A 5 14.54 -39.42 28.49
CA PRO A 5 15.42 -38.53 27.75
C PRO A 5 15.70 -37.25 28.58
N PRO A 6 16.88 -36.63 28.41
CA PRO A 6 17.26 -35.43 29.15
C PRO A 6 16.32 -34.26 28.84
N PRO A 7 16.16 -33.29 29.76
CA PRO A 7 15.30 -32.15 29.52
C PRO A 7 15.80 -31.39 28.29
N ALA A 8 14.89 -31.10 27.36
CA ALA A 8 15.17 -30.14 26.31
C ALA A 8 15.53 -28.81 26.99
N ASP A 9 16.76 -28.35 26.79
CA ASP A 9 17.16 -26.99 27.14
C ASP A 9 16.19 -26.02 26.45
N SER A 10 15.24 -25.50 27.22
CA SER A 10 14.49 -24.30 26.89
C SER A 10 15.47 -23.15 26.74
N LYS A 11 16.01 -22.98 25.54
CA LYS A 11 16.59 -21.72 25.12
C LYS A 11 15.43 -20.82 24.71
N ASP A 12 14.82 -20.19 25.71
CA ASP A 12 14.27 -18.84 25.59
C ASP A 12 15.42 -17.87 25.28
N GLY A 13 16.05 -18.08 24.13
CA GLY A 13 17.11 -17.26 23.60
C GLY A 13 16.46 -16.11 22.85
N LYS A 14 16.08 -15.06 23.59
CA LYS A 14 15.91 -13.73 23.00
C LYS A 14 17.26 -13.34 22.41
N SER A 15 17.50 -13.72 21.15
CA SER A 15 18.64 -13.27 20.37
C SER A 15 18.51 -11.76 20.24
N ASN A 16 19.14 -11.03 21.16
CA ASN A 16 19.47 -9.63 20.97
C ASN A 16 20.78 -9.63 20.16
N ASP A 17 20.67 -9.93 18.88
CA ASP A 17 21.73 -9.85 17.87
C ASP A 17 22.15 -8.40 17.55
N GLY A 18 21.84 -7.44 18.44
CA GLY A 18 22.08 -6.01 18.22
C GLY A 18 21.19 -5.38 17.15
N LYS A 19 20.38 -6.17 16.44
CA LYS A 19 19.55 -5.69 15.34
C LYS A 19 18.32 -4.95 15.83
N VAL A 20 18.04 -3.84 15.17
CA VAL A 20 16.87 -3.00 15.41
C VAL A 20 15.88 -3.14 14.27
N ASP A 21 14.65 -2.71 14.49
CA ASP A 21 13.65 -2.70 13.41
C ASP A 21 14.09 -1.80 12.26
N ASN A 22 13.93 -2.30 11.03
CA ASN A 22 14.12 -1.51 9.83
C ASN A 22 12.99 -0.47 9.74
N LYS A 23 13.25 0.74 10.21
CA LYS A 23 12.25 1.83 10.22
C LYS A 23 11.85 2.27 8.82
N LYS A 24 12.73 2.12 7.83
CA LYS A 24 12.42 2.40 6.42
C LYS A 24 11.43 1.37 5.86
N TYR A 25 11.65 0.08 6.14
CA TYR A 25 10.68 -0.98 5.80
C TYR A 25 9.32 -0.72 6.46
N ILE A 26 9.31 -0.34 7.74
CA ILE A 26 8.06 0.01 8.45
C ILE A 26 7.37 1.20 7.79
N ALA A 27 8.11 2.28 7.50
CA ALA A 27 7.54 3.47 6.88
C ALA A 27 6.93 3.17 5.50
N ILE A 28 7.61 2.37 4.65
CA ILE A 28 7.08 1.96 3.35
C ILE A 28 5.78 1.15 3.52
N ASN A 29 5.73 0.23 4.49
CA ASN A 29 4.52 -0.55 4.75
C ASN A 29 3.36 0.30 5.31
N ASN A 30 3.66 1.32 6.13
CA ASN A 30 2.64 2.27 6.58
C ASN A 30 2.04 3.01 5.38
N ILE A 31 2.88 3.56 4.50
CA ILE A 31 2.43 4.28 3.30
C ILE A 31 1.66 3.34 2.36
N LEU A 32 2.12 2.10 2.17
CA LEU A 32 1.43 1.08 1.38
C LEU A 32 0.05 0.76 1.95
N SER A 33 -0.07 0.64 3.27
CA SER A 33 -1.35 0.44 3.94
C SER A 33 -2.29 1.61 3.70
N THR A 34 -1.81 2.85 3.90
CA THR A 34 -2.58 4.06 3.61
C THR A 34 -3.00 4.12 2.14
N ALA A 35 -2.12 3.80 1.20
CA ALA A 35 -2.42 3.81 -0.23
C ALA A 35 -3.53 2.80 -0.58
N ARG A 36 -3.48 1.59 -0.02
CA ARG A 36 -4.54 0.58 -0.20
C ARG A 36 -5.87 1.04 0.38
N THR A 37 -5.88 1.62 1.58
CA THR A 37 -7.08 2.19 2.18
C THR A 37 -7.65 3.32 1.33
N SER A 38 -6.80 4.22 0.83
CA SER A 38 -7.21 5.30 -0.08
C SER A 38 -7.80 4.75 -1.38
N GLN A 39 -7.20 3.73 -1.98
CA GLN A 39 -7.74 3.08 -3.18
C GLN A 39 -9.13 2.47 -2.92
N THR A 40 -9.30 1.76 -1.80
CA THR A 40 -10.60 1.21 -1.40
C THR A 40 -11.63 2.30 -1.20
N ASN A 41 -11.28 3.39 -0.50
CA ASN A 41 -12.19 4.51 -0.27
C ASN A 41 -12.58 5.22 -1.57
N LEU A 42 -11.64 5.36 -2.49
CA LEU A 42 -11.85 5.93 -3.81
C LEU A 42 -12.80 5.08 -4.67
N ARG A 43 -12.60 3.75 -4.67
CA ARG A 43 -13.50 2.81 -5.36
C ARG A 43 -14.88 2.72 -4.73
N GLY A 44 -14.94 2.83 -3.41
CA GLY A 44 -16.18 2.86 -2.64
C GLY A 44 -16.85 4.23 -2.59
N TRP A 45 -16.28 5.26 -3.23
CA TRP A 45 -16.85 6.58 -3.21
C TRP A 45 -18.16 6.63 -4.01
N SER A 46 -19.21 7.12 -3.36
CA SER A 46 -20.52 7.40 -3.96
C SER A 46 -20.84 8.88 -3.81
N PRO A 47 -21.38 9.57 -4.84
CA PRO A 47 -21.99 10.88 -4.66
C PRO A 47 -23.04 10.87 -3.54
N THR A 48 -23.14 11.97 -2.79
CA THR A 48 -24.06 12.13 -1.63
C THR A 48 -25.53 11.86 -1.99
N SER A 49 -25.91 11.96 -3.26
CA SER A 49 -27.23 11.61 -3.78
C SER A 49 -27.45 10.10 -3.99
N GLY A 50 -26.50 9.24 -3.62
CA GLY A 50 -26.64 7.77 -3.65
C GLY A 50 -26.27 7.09 -4.97
N GLY A 51 -25.44 7.74 -5.80
CA GLY A 51 -24.97 7.16 -7.07
C GLY A 51 -23.67 6.35 -6.94
N SER A 52 -23.25 5.70 -8.02
CA SER A 52 -21.88 5.20 -8.21
C SER A 52 -21.12 6.02 -9.27
N VAL A 53 -19.84 5.71 -9.45
CA VAL A 53 -19.03 6.14 -10.60
C VAL A 53 -19.76 5.90 -11.94
N GLU A 54 -20.43 4.77 -12.09
CA GLU A 54 -21.21 4.37 -13.28
C GLU A 54 -22.48 5.20 -13.43
N THR A 55 -23.13 5.52 -12.30
CA THR A 55 -24.31 6.41 -12.32
C THR A 55 -23.92 7.82 -12.71
N LEU A 56 -22.74 8.28 -12.26
CA LEU A 56 -22.16 9.55 -12.70
C LEU A 56 -21.87 9.52 -14.20
N LYS A 57 -21.23 8.46 -14.72
CA LYS A 57 -20.99 8.28 -16.17
C LYS A 57 -22.29 8.32 -16.98
N SER A 58 -23.32 7.56 -16.61
CA SER A 58 -24.61 7.56 -17.31
C SER A 58 -25.35 8.90 -17.22
N GLY A 59 -25.32 9.58 -16.06
CA GLY A 59 -25.94 10.89 -15.90
C GLY A 59 -25.23 11.97 -16.72
N LEU A 60 -23.91 11.85 -16.85
CA LEU A 60 -23.07 12.69 -17.70
C LEU A 60 -23.41 12.48 -19.18
N ASP A 61 -23.47 11.24 -19.66
CA ASP A 61 -23.83 10.92 -21.07
C ASP A 61 -25.13 11.59 -21.55
N GLY A 62 -26.13 11.74 -20.67
CA GLY A 62 -27.38 12.43 -20.99
C GLY A 62 -27.29 13.97 -21.08
N ILE A 63 -26.26 14.59 -20.50
CA ILE A 63 -26.04 16.06 -20.54
C ILE A 63 -25.22 16.46 -21.78
N TRP A 64 -24.44 15.52 -22.33
CA TRP A 64 -23.40 15.78 -23.32
C TRP A 64 -23.85 15.85 -24.79
N ASP A 65 -25.16 15.92 -25.09
CA ASP A 65 -25.71 15.98 -26.45
C ASP A 65 -25.45 17.33 -27.16
N SER A 66 -24.34 18.01 -26.83
CA SER A 66 -23.91 19.32 -27.32
C SER A 66 -22.45 19.25 -27.81
N PRO A 67 -22.09 19.85 -28.96
CA PRO A 67 -20.72 19.82 -29.50
C PRO A 67 -19.64 20.42 -28.58
N VAL A 68 -20.01 21.26 -27.61
CA VAL A 68 -19.07 21.89 -26.65
C VAL A 68 -18.75 20.97 -25.47
N ALA A 69 -19.54 19.91 -25.31
CA ALA A 69 -19.56 19.05 -24.13
C ALA A 69 -18.63 17.83 -24.26
N GLU A 70 -18.30 17.38 -25.47
CA GLU A 70 -17.44 16.21 -25.71
C GLU A 70 -16.07 16.30 -25.04
N THR A 71 -15.40 17.46 -25.11
CA THR A 71 -14.06 17.63 -24.51
C THR A 71 -14.10 17.56 -22.99
N LEU A 72 -15.19 18.07 -22.38
CA LEU A 72 -15.35 18.05 -20.92
C LEU A 72 -15.77 16.65 -20.44
N SER A 73 -16.62 15.97 -21.22
CA SER A 73 -16.99 14.57 -21.04
C SER A 73 -15.77 13.65 -21.02
N ALA A 74 -14.93 13.70 -22.06
CA ALA A 74 -13.75 12.85 -22.18
C ALA A 74 -12.79 13.04 -20.99
N LYS A 75 -12.62 14.28 -20.50
CA LYS A 75 -11.80 14.59 -19.33
C LYS A 75 -12.40 14.01 -18.04
N MET A 76 -13.70 14.15 -17.84
CA MET A 76 -14.39 13.61 -16.66
C MET A 76 -14.38 12.08 -16.66
N THR A 77 -14.67 11.43 -17.79
CA THR A 77 -14.60 9.97 -17.93
C THR A 77 -13.19 9.46 -17.66
N THR A 78 -12.15 10.11 -18.22
CA THR A 78 -10.75 9.75 -17.95
C THR A 78 -10.40 9.89 -16.47
N ALA A 79 -10.83 10.97 -15.82
CA ALA A 79 -10.59 11.18 -14.39
C ALA A 79 -11.26 10.09 -13.55
N VAL A 80 -12.50 9.73 -13.88
CA VAL A 80 -13.25 8.68 -13.21
C VAL A 80 -12.63 7.29 -13.46
N ASP A 81 -12.23 6.98 -14.69
CA ASP A 81 -11.55 5.72 -15.02
C ASP A 81 -10.21 5.59 -14.31
N SER A 82 -9.48 6.69 -14.11
CA SER A 82 -8.20 6.68 -13.38
C SER A 82 -8.35 6.30 -11.90
N VAL A 83 -9.54 6.56 -11.33
CA VAL A 83 -9.90 6.23 -9.95
C VAL A 83 -10.30 4.76 -9.82
N ASP A 84 -11.05 4.25 -10.80
CA ASP A 84 -11.57 2.88 -10.78
C ASP A 84 -10.57 1.83 -11.29
N SER A 85 -9.66 2.22 -12.20
CA SER A 85 -8.76 1.31 -12.89
C SER A 85 -7.76 0.59 -11.97
N ASP A 86 -7.60 -0.73 -12.16
CA ASP A 86 -6.50 -1.54 -11.63
C ASP A 86 -5.13 -1.16 -12.21
N SER A 87 -5.09 -0.24 -13.17
CA SER A 87 -3.87 0.33 -13.76
C SER A 87 -3.78 1.85 -13.58
N GLY A 88 -4.63 2.43 -12.72
CA GLY A 88 -4.62 3.86 -12.40
C GLY A 88 -3.40 4.29 -11.59
N VAL A 89 -3.36 5.59 -11.26
CA VAL A 89 -2.24 6.18 -10.50
C VAL A 89 -2.04 5.49 -9.14
N MET A 90 -3.14 5.21 -8.42
CA MET A 90 -3.07 4.51 -7.14
C MET A 90 -2.55 3.07 -7.26
N ALA A 91 -2.93 2.36 -8.33
CA ALA A 91 -2.42 1.01 -8.57
C ALA A 91 -0.91 1.02 -8.84
N THR A 92 -0.43 2.01 -9.60
CA THR A 92 1.00 2.21 -9.86
C THR A 92 1.76 2.48 -8.54
N ILE A 93 1.25 3.40 -7.71
CA ILE A 93 1.84 3.70 -6.39
C ILE A 93 1.89 2.44 -5.51
N ILE A 94 0.82 1.65 -5.48
CA ILE A 94 0.76 0.40 -4.69
C ILE A 94 1.78 -0.62 -5.21
N SER A 95 1.95 -0.73 -6.52
CA SER A 95 2.95 -1.61 -7.15
C SER A 95 4.38 -1.21 -6.77
N ASP A 96 4.71 0.08 -6.88
CA ASP A 96 6.04 0.60 -6.55
C ASP A 96 6.35 0.42 -5.06
N LEU A 97 5.39 0.73 -4.19
CA LEU A 97 5.53 0.55 -2.74
C LEU A 97 5.66 -0.92 -2.35
N SER A 98 4.91 -1.82 -3.00
CA SER A 98 5.03 -3.26 -2.76
C SER A 98 6.40 -3.76 -3.17
N SER A 99 6.90 -3.32 -4.33
CA SER A 99 8.24 -3.65 -4.81
C SER A 99 9.32 -3.13 -3.86
N ALA A 100 9.21 -1.89 -3.41
CA ALA A 100 10.14 -1.31 -2.44
C ALA A 100 10.12 -2.02 -1.09
N ALA A 101 8.94 -2.42 -0.60
CA ALA A 101 8.80 -3.20 0.63
C ALA A 101 9.48 -4.57 0.51
N SER A 102 9.24 -5.28 -0.60
CA SER A 102 9.91 -6.56 -0.87
C SER A 102 11.42 -6.40 -0.97
N GLN A 103 11.91 -5.36 -1.65
CA GLN A 103 13.35 -5.08 -1.71
C GLN A 103 13.93 -4.86 -0.31
N GLN A 104 13.28 -4.07 0.54
CA GLN A 104 13.73 -3.87 1.93
C GLN A 104 13.65 -5.14 2.79
N GLU A 105 12.68 -6.02 2.56
CA GLU A 105 12.57 -7.30 3.25
C GLU A 105 13.66 -8.29 2.83
N LEU A 106 14.00 -8.32 1.54
CA LEU A 106 15.13 -9.10 1.02
C LEU A 106 16.47 -8.52 1.47
N HIS A 107 16.63 -7.21 1.30
CA HIS A 107 17.85 -6.47 1.57
C HIS A 107 17.52 -5.04 2.05
N PRO A 108 17.78 -4.69 3.31
CA PRO A 108 18.63 -5.43 4.27
C PRO A 108 17.90 -6.42 5.19
N GLY A 109 16.56 -6.45 5.18
CA GLY A 109 15.74 -7.26 6.08
C GLY A 109 14.77 -6.44 6.93
N LYS A 110 13.83 -7.13 7.59
CA LYS A 110 12.88 -6.54 8.55
C LYS A 110 13.55 -5.99 9.81
N LYS A 111 14.71 -6.56 10.16
CA LYS A 111 15.60 -6.09 11.23
C LYS A 111 17.00 -5.93 10.68
N VAL A 112 17.69 -4.89 11.12
CA VAL A 112 18.97 -4.47 10.58
C VAL A 112 19.98 -4.19 11.69
N ASP A 113 21.26 -4.42 11.42
CA ASP A 113 22.32 -3.90 12.28
C ASP A 113 22.38 -2.37 12.08
N PRO A 114 22.18 -1.55 13.13
CA PRO A 114 22.18 -0.11 13.01
C PRO A 114 23.56 0.48 12.64
N ASN A 115 24.65 -0.25 12.82
CA ASN A 115 25.99 0.18 12.41
C ASN A 115 26.21 -0.01 10.90
N GLU A 116 25.67 -1.09 10.33
CA GLU A 116 25.78 -1.39 8.89
C GLU A 116 24.69 -0.69 8.07
N HIS A 117 23.50 -0.51 8.65
CA HIS A 117 22.31 0.05 7.99
C HIS A 117 21.72 1.20 8.81
N SER A 118 22.56 2.21 9.11
CA SER A 118 22.16 3.35 9.93
C SER A 118 21.01 4.17 9.32
N THR A 119 20.88 4.19 8.00
CA THR A 119 19.78 4.89 7.30
C THR A 119 18.45 4.20 7.57
N GLU A 120 18.37 2.89 7.34
CA GLU A 120 17.20 2.06 7.59
C GLU A 120 16.80 2.07 9.07
N ALA A 121 17.78 2.04 9.99
CA ALA A 121 17.55 2.07 11.44
C ALA A 121 17.05 3.43 11.95
N ASN A 122 17.43 4.53 11.30
CA ASN A 122 17.12 5.90 11.76
C ASN A 122 16.07 6.63 10.91
N TRP A 123 15.49 5.95 9.92
CA TRP A 123 14.44 6.52 9.08
C TRP A 123 13.27 7.02 9.93
N LYS A 124 12.72 8.18 9.59
CA LYS A 124 11.56 8.75 10.28
C LYS A 124 10.31 7.96 9.92
N ILE A 125 9.61 7.47 10.95
CA ILE A 125 8.29 6.86 10.81
C ILE A 125 7.27 7.97 11.03
N PHE A 126 6.28 8.06 10.14
CA PHE A 126 5.14 8.97 10.23
C PHE A 126 3.85 8.16 10.34
#